data_AF-A0A3M2LC28-F1
#
_entry.id   AF-A0A3M2LC28-F1
#
_cell.length_a   1.000
_cell.length_b   1.000
_cell.length_c   1.000
_cell.angle_alpha   90.00
_cell.angle_beta   90.00
_cell.angle_gamma   90.00
#
_symmetry.space_group_name_H-M   'P 1'
#
loop_
_entity.id
_entity.type
_entity.pdbx_description
1 polymer ?
#
loop_
_entity_poly.entity_id
_entity_poly.type
_entity_poly.pdbx_seq_one_letter_code
_entity_poly.pdbx_strand_id
1 'polypeptide(L)'
;MVDDGGDATDIDAGGEVAAVLQAVDDGRLWMNGVLVRDGTPERCATSYETLADQIDQQIDVLAAALNVTGFGGVAAGGFASGDDLRRGFAKKAGDALQLLNDYSVAARKLAFALRLAAKAYAQHDDEMAGALGRAGNDGPHA
;
A
#
# COMPACT_ATOMS: atom_id res chain seq x y z
N MET A 1 -42.71 -29.06 9.14
CA MET A 1 -41.78 -28.13 9.80
C MET A 1 -40.43 -28.82 9.92
N VAL A 2 -39.70 -28.86 8.80
CA VAL A 2 -38.24 -28.69 8.71
C VAL A 2 -38.05 -28.15 7.29
N ASP A 3 -37.71 -26.87 7.24
CA ASP A 3 -37.28 -26.16 6.03
C ASP A 3 -35.76 -26.24 6.08
N ASP A 4 -35.16 -27.13 5.30
CA ASP A 4 -33.70 -27.23 5.20
C ASP A 4 -33.23 -26.08 4.31
N GLY A 5 -32.77 -25.02 4.97
CA GLY A 5 -32.14 -23.85 4.38
C GLY A 5 -30.95 -24.25 3.51
N GLY A 6 -31.14 -24.15 2.20
CA GLY A 6 -30.07 -24.20 1.22
C GLY A 6 -29.13 -23.01 1.41
N ASP A 7 -27.92 -23.34 1.81
CA ASP A 7 -26.77 -22.50 2.09
C ASP A 7 -26.50 -21.50 0.96
N ALA A 8 -26.78 -20.22 1.24
CA ALA A 8 -26.32 -19.11 0.45
C ALA A 8 -24.85 -18.86 0.80
N THR A 9 -23.93 -19.39 0.00
CA THR A 9 -22.63 -18.81 -0.42
C THR A 9 -21.63 -19.91 -0.83
N ASP A 10 -21.99 -20.74 -1.81
CA ASP A 10 -20.96 -21.29 -2.70
C ASP A 10 -20.59 -20.18 -3.69
N ILE A 11 -19.79 -19.22 -3.21
CA ILE A 11 -19.18 -18.23 -4.10
C ILE A 11 -18.17 -19.03 -4.91
N ASP A 12 -18.52 -19.30 -6.17
CA ASP A 12 -17.60 -19.86 -7.17
C ASP A 12 -16.48 -18.84 -7.41
N ALA A 13 -15.53 -18.81 -6.47
CA ALA A 13 -14.38 -17.92 -6.50
C ALA A 13 -13.53 -18.19 -7.75
N GLY A 14 -13.59 -19.39 -8.32
CA GLY A 14 -12.95 -19.72 -9.59
C GLY A 14 -13.59 -18.99 -10.77
N GLY A 15 -14.92 -19.02 -10.86
CA GLY A 15 -15.70 -18.28 -11.85
C GLY A 15 -15.56 -16.76 -11.73
N GLU A 16 -15.56 -16.24 -10.50
CA GLU A 16 -15.38 -14.80 -10.25
C GLU A 16 -13.97 -14.32 -10.61
N VAL A 17 -12.93 -15.08 -10.26
CA VAL A 17 -11.54 -14.75 -10.63
C VAL A 17 -11.38 -14.81 -12.15
N ALA A 18 -11.93 -15.83 -12.83
CA ALA A 18 -11.89 -15.91 -14.28
C ALA A 18 -12.60 -14.72 -14.95
N ALA A 19 -13.73 -14.27 -14.41
CA ALA A 19 -14.45 -13.10 -14.91
C ALA A 19 -13.66 -11.79 -14.72
N VAL A 20 -12.95 -11.65 -13.60
CA VAL A 20 -12.07 -10.51 -13.34
C VAL A 20 -10.87 -10.51 -14.29
N LEU A 21 -10.23 -11.66 -14.51
CA LEU A 21 -9.12 -11.80 -15.45
C LEU A 21 -9.55 -11.51 -16.88
N GLN A 22 -10.72 -12.02 -17.31
CA GLN A 22 -11.28 -11.68 -18.62
C GLN A 22 -11.59 -10.19 -18.74
N ALA A 23 -12.06 -9.53 -17.67
CA ALA A 23 -12.27 -8.08 -17.68
C ALA A 23 -10.95 -7.29 -17.75
N VAL A 24 -9.85 -7.81 -17.23
CA VAL A 24 -8.50 -7.25 -17.42
C VAL A 24 -8.06 -7.39 -18.87
N ASP A 25 -8.15 -8.59 -19.45
CA ASP A 25 -7.77 -8.87 -20.84
C ASP A 25 -8.60 -8.07 -21.85
N ASP A 26 -9.90 -7.97 -21.61
CA ASP A 26 -10.82 -7.20 -22.45
C ASP A 26 -10.63 -5.67 -22.31
N GLY A 27 -9.73 -5.21 -21.43
CA GLY A 27 -9.55 -3.79 -21.16
C GLY A 27 -10.78 -3.13 -20.54
N ARG A 28 -11.50 -3.86 -19.68
CA ARG A 28 -12.73 -3.41 -19.03
C ARG A 28 -12.58 -3.18 -17.53
N LEU A 29 -11.49 -3.63 -16.92
CA LEU A 29 -11.22 -3.39 -15.51
C LEU A 29 -10.47 -2.07 -15.31
N TRP A 30 -11.04 -1.19 -14.49
CA TRP A 30 -10.47 0.12 -14.16
C TRP A 30 -10.26 0.23 -12.66
N MET A 31 -9.06 0.64 -12.24
CA MET A 31 -8.75 0.95 -10.84
C MET A 31 -8.31 2.41 -10.76
N ASN A 32 -8.99 3.22 -9.94
CA ASN A 32 -8.72 4.66 -9.81
C ASN A 32 -8.73 5.43 -11.15
N GLY A 33 -9.64 5.06 -12.08
CA GLY A 33 -9.76 5.72 -13.39
C GLY A 33 -8.68 5.32 -14.40
N VAL A 34 -7.95 4.22 -14.16
CA VAL A 34 -6.89 3.72 -15.03
C VAL A 34 -7.15 2.26 -15.40
N LEU A 35 -6.98 1.92 -16.68
CA LEU A 35 -7.12 0.56 -17.17
C LEU A 35 -6.09 -0.37 -16.50
N VAL A 36 -6.58 -1.43 -15.85
CA VAL A 36 -5.76 -2.49 -15.29
C VAL A 36 -5.22 -3.31 -16.45
N ARG A 37 -3.94 -3.13 -16.76
CA ARG A 37 -3.14 -3.93 -17.69
C ARG A 37 -1.75 -4.13 -17.07
N ASP A 38 -0.85 -4.85 -17.74
CA ASP A 38 0.56 -5.02 -17.37
C ASP A 38 1.17 -3.73 -16.81
N GLY A 39 1.83 -3.84 -15.65
CA GLY A 39 2.46 -2.70 -14.96
C GLY A 39 1.59 -2.00 -13.90
N THR A 40 0.36 -2.46 -13.66
CA THR A 40 -0.47 -1.96 -12.53
C THR A 40 0.23 -2.11 -11.17
N PRO A 41 0.87 -3.25 -10.84
CA PRO A 41 1.59 -3.39 -9.57
C PRO A 41 2.76 -2.41 -9.42
N GLU A 42 3.50 -2.15 -10.50
CA GLU A 42 4.63 -1.21 -10.49
C GLU A 42 4.16 0.24 -10.31
N ARG A 43 3.02 0.59 -10.93
CA ARG A 43 2.43 1.91 -10.76
C ARG A 43 1.92 2.12 -9.33
N CYS A 44 1.24 1.13 -8.76
CA CYS A 44 0.83 1.17 -7.36
C CYS A 44 2.04 1.25 -6.42
N ALA A 45 3.10 0.50 -6.67
CA ALA A 45 4.33 0.57 -5.89
C ALA A 45 4.97 1.96 -5.95
N THR A 46 5.10 2.53 -7.15
CA THR A 46 5.59 3.90 -7.36
C THR A 46 4.74 4.94 -6.62
N SER A 47 3.41 4.78 -6.62
CA SER A 47 2.51 5.68 -5.87
C SER A 47 2.75 5.61 -4.36
N TYR A 48 2.98 4.43 -3.80
CA TYR A 48 3.30 4.28 -2.38
C TYR A 48 4.69 4.82 -2.01
N GLU A 49 5.67 4.70 -2.89
CA GLU A 49 6.98 5.34 -2.70
C GLU A 49 6.88 6.86 -2.74
N THR A 50 6.14 7.40 -3.71
CA THR A 50 5.86 8.84 -3.78
C THR A 50 5.19 9.35 -2.51
N LEU A 51 4.25 8.59 -1.95
CA LEU A 51 3.61 8.91 -0.67
C LEU A 51 4.62 8.89 0.49
N ALA A 52 5.49 7.87 0.55
CA ALA A 52 6.52 7.76 1.58
C ALA A 52 7.49 8.96 1.52
N ASP A 53 7.90 9.37 0.33
CA ASP A 53 8.79 10.52 0.14
C ASP A 53 8.12 11.85 0.55
N GLN A 54 6.82 12.00 0.30
CA GLN A 54 6.06 13.16 0.79
C GLN A 54 5.95 13.18 2.32
N ILE A 55 5.79 12.02 2.95
CA ILE A 55 5.77 11.90 4.41
C ILE A 55 7.14 12.25 4.99
N ASP A 56 8.22 11.79 4.39
CA ASP A 56 9.59 12.10 4.84
C ASP A 56 9.86 13.62 4.76
N GLN A 57 9.39 14.29 3.71
CA GLN A 57 9.46 15.76 3.62
C GLN A 57 8.69 16.46 4.75
N GLN A 58 7.53 15.93 5.15
CA GLN A 58 6.76 16.48 6.28
C GLN A 58 7.47 16.26 7.62
N ILE A 59 8.12 15.11 7.79
CA ILE A 59 8.95 14.79 8.96
C ILE A 59 10.07 15.82 9.09
N ASP A 60 10.80 16.13 8.02
CA ASP A 60 11.90 17.10 8.05
C ASP A 60 11.41 18.50 8.47
N VAL A 61 10.26 18.94 7.94
CA VAL A 61 9.64 20.23 8.29
C VAL A 61 9.20 20.26 9.75
N LEU A 62 8.54 19.20 10.23
CA LEU A 62 8.05 19.11 11.61
C LEU A 62 9.18 18.95 12.63
N ALA A 63 10.26 18.27 12.28
CA ALA A 63 11.44 18.13 13.12
C ALA A 63 12.10 19.49 13.41
N ALA A 64 12.09 20.42 12.44
CA ALA A 64 12.56 21.79 12.67
C ALA A 64 11.70 22.55 13.70
N ALA A 65 10.39 22.26 13.76
CA ALA A 65 9.46 22.88 14.72
C ALA A 65 9.66 22.40 16.17
N LEU A 66 10.36 21.28 16.40
CA LEU A 66 10.74 20.85 17.76
C LEU A 66 11.76 21.77 18.45
N ASN A 67 12.50 22.56 17.67
CA ASN A 67 13.55 23.46 18.17
C ASN A 67 13.04 24.87 18.52
N VAL A 68 11.73 25.09 18.55
CA VAL A 68 11.15 26.41 18.88
C VAL A 68 11.35 26.71 20.37
N THR A 69 12.15 27.72 20.67
CA THR A 69 12.54 28.14 22.03
C THR A 69 11.57 29.11 22.71
N GLY A 70 10.46 29.45 22.06
CA GLY A 70 9.54 30.52 22.47
C GLY A 70 8.22 30.06 23.08
N PHE A 71 8.21 29.54 24.31
CA PHE A 71 6.99 29.47 25.14
C PHE A 71 7.02 30.45 26.34
N GLY A 72 7.90 31.45 26.29
CA GLY A 72 8.16 32.41 27.37
C GLY A 72 9.47 32.09 28.08
N GLY A 73 10.45 32.98 27.94
CA GLY A 73 11.84 32.73 28.27
C GLY A 73 12.22 32.97 29.73
N VAL A 74 13.32 32.31 30.10
CA VAL A 74 14.16 32.39 31.31
C VAL A 74 14.82 33.76 31.52
N ALA A 75 14.04 34.85 31.50
CA ALA A 75 14.49 36.14 32.02
C ALA A 75 13.73 36.43 33.31
N ALA A 76 14.37 36.15 34.45
CA ALA A 76 13.95 36.58 35.79
C ALA A 76 12.44 36.37 36.10
N GLY A 77 12.00 35.12 36.21
CA GLY A 77 10.65 34.78 36.70
C GLY A 77 9.76 33.97 35.75
N GLY A 78 10.33 33.00 35.01
CA GLY A 78 9.57 32.13 34.12
C GLY A 78 8.56 31.26 34.90
N PHE A 79 7.29 31.28 34.47
CA PHE A 79 6.23 30.45 35.06
C PHE A 79 6.49 28.96 34.76
N ALA A 80 6.31 28.09 35.76
CA ALA A 80 6.38 26.63 35.58
C ALA A 80 5.46 26.12 34.44
N SER A 81 4.36 26.84 34.19
CA SER A 81 3.43 26.57 33.09
C SER A 81 4.06 26.66 31.69
N GLY A 82 5.07 27.52 31.48
CA GLY A 82 5.75 27.67 30.20
C GLY A 82 6.64 26.47 29.87
N ASP A 83 7.38 25.96 30.85
CA ASP A 83 8.17 24.74 30.70
C ASP A 83 7.30 23.49 30.57
N ASP A 84 6.15 23.44 31.26
CA ASP A 84 5.18 22.36 31.11
C ASP A 84 4.56 22.32 29.70
N LEU A 85 4.19 23.48 29.15
CA LEU A 85 3.68 23.59 27.77
C LEU A 85 4.75 23.20 26.75
N ARG A 86 5.99 23.67 26.92
CA ARG A 86 7.12 23.31 26.05
C ARG A 86 7.34 21.80 26.04
N ARG A 87 7.37 21.16 27.22
CA ARG A 87 7.52 19.69 27.33
C ARG A 87 6.33 18.95 26.73
N GLY A 88 5.10 19.42 26.97
CA GLY A 88 3.89 18.82 26.41
C GLY A 88 3.84 18.90 24.89
N PHE A 89 4.24 20.04 24.32
CA PHE A 89 4.36 20.23 22.88
C PHE A 89 5.44 19.31 22.29
N ALA A 90 6.64 19.31 22.89
CA ALA A 90 7.75 18.47 22.43
C ALA A 90 7.37 16.98 22.44
N LYS A 91 6.67 16.51 23.48
CA LYS A 91 6.16 15.13 23.54
C LYS A 91 5.20 14.85 22.39
N LYS A 92 4.16 15.67 22.20
CA LYS A 92 3.16 15.45 21.14
C LYS A 92 3.76 15.51 19.74
N ALA A 93 4.69 16.44 19.52
CA ALA A 93 5.40 16.53 18.26
C ALA A 93 6.30 15.32 18.03
N GLY A 94 6.98 14.81 19.06
CA GLY A 94 7.70 13.54 19.00
C GLY A 94 6.79 12.34 18.66
N ASP A 95 5.64 12.22 19.32
CA ASP A 95 4.66 11.16 19.06
C ASP A 95 4.14 11.24 17.61
N ALA A 96 3.88 12.45 17.10
CA ALA A 96 3.44 12.67 15.72
C ALA A 96 4.51 12.31 14.69
N LEU A 97 5.78 12.67 14.96
CA LEU A 97 6.90 12.30 14.10
C LEU A 97 7.10 10.78 14.04
N GLN A 98 6.97 10.10 15.18
CA GLN A 98 7.06 8.64 15.21
C GLN A 98 5.97 8.01 14.36
N LEU A 99 4.73 8.49 14.48
CA LEU A 99 3.61 7.98 13.69
C LEU A 99 3.83 8.21 12.18
N LEU A 100 4.30 9.39 11.78
CA LEU A 100 4.64 9.68 10.38
C LEU A 100 5.72 8.73 9.85
N ASN A 101 6.77 8.49 10.65
CA ASN A 101 7.83 7.55 10.28
C ASN A 101 7.30 6.13 10.08
N ASP A 102 6.41 5.67 10.98
CA ASP A 102 5.79 4.35 10.86
C ASP A 102 4.95 4.23 9.58
N TYR A 103 4.21 5.29 9.20
CA TYR A 103 3.47 5.35 7.94
C TYR A 103 4.38 5.29 6.71
N SER A 104 5.48 6.05 6.72
CA SER A 104 6.48 6.04 5.64
C SER A 104 7.07 4.64 5.44
N VAL A 105 7.44 3.97 6.52
CA VAL A 105 7.93 2.59 6.50
C VAL A 105 6.88 1.61 5.98
N ALA A 106 5.62 1.75 6.41
CA ALA A 106 4.53 0.88 5.96
C ALA A 106 4.25 1.04 4.45
N ALA A 107 4.26 2.27 3.94
CA ALA A 107 4.08 2.55 2.52
C ALA A 107 5.18 1.88 1.67
N ARG A 108 6.45 1.98 2.11
CA ARG A 108 7.59 1.32 1.43
C ARG A 108 7.49 -0.20 1.45
N LYS A 109 7.06 -0.79 2.57
CA LYS A 109 6.81 -2.24 2.66
C LYS A 109 5.73 -2.70 1.68
N LEU A 110 4.67 -1.91 1.52
CA LEU A 110 3.60 -2.23 0.58
C LEU A 110 4.05 -2.13 -0.88
N ALA A 111 4.83 -1.09 -1.22
CA ALA A 111 5.46 -0.98 -2.54
C ALA A 111 6.34 -2.20 -2.86
N PHE A 112 7.16 -2.64 -1.90
CA PHE A 112 7.97 -3.85 -2.05
C PHE A 112 7.12 -5.11 -2.27
N ALA A 113 6.07 -5.29 -1.46
CA ALA A 113 5.18 -6.44 -1.57
C ALA A 113 4.47 -6.50 -2.93
N LEU A 114 4.03 -5.35 -3.46
CA LEU A 114 3.41 -5.26 -4.78
C LEU A 114 4.37 -5.70 -5.90
N ARG A 115 5.62 -5.26 -5.87
CA ARG A 115 6.63 -5.70 -6.85
C ARG A 115 6.95 -7.19 -6.73
N LEU A 116 7.02 -7.71 -5.51
CA LEU A 116 7.24 -9.14 -5.28
C LEU A 116 6.08 -9.97 -5.85
N ALA A 117 4.83 -9.55 -5.60
CA ALA A 117 3.65 -10.20 -6.15
C ALA A 117 3.64 -10.15 -7.68
N ALA A 118 3.95 -8.98 -8.28
CA ALA A 118 4.04 -8.83 -9.73
C ALA A 118 5.03 -9.80 -10.37
N LYS A 119 6.20 -9.96 -9.75
CA LYS A 119 7.22 -10.90 -10.21
C LYS A 119 6.74 -12.35 -10.12
N ALA A 120 6.07 -12.71 -9.03
CA ALA A 120 5.54 -14.06 -8.84
C ALA A 120 4.46 -14.39 -9.89
N TYR A 121 3.56 -13.46 -10.20
CA TYR A 121 2.55 -13.66 -11.24
C TYR A 121 3.18 -13.82 -12.63
N ALA A 122 4.12 -12.94 -13.00
CA ALA A 122 4.80 -13.04 -14.29
C ALA A 122 5.54 -14.38 -14.45
N GLN A 123 6.18 -14.89 -13.38
CA GLN A 123 6.83 -16.20 -13.40
C GLN A 123 5.83 -17.35 -13.60
N HIS A 124 4.68 -17.31 -12.92
CA HIS A 124 3.64 -18.31 -13.10
C HIS A 124 3.03 -18.28 -14.51
N ASP A 125 2.82 -17.09 -15.08
CA ASP A 125 2.29 -16.95 -16.43
C ASP A 125 3.26 -17.52 -17.48
N ASP A 126 4.56 -17.24 -17.34
CA ASP A 126 5.61 -17.80 -18.22
C ASP A 126 5.67 -19.33 -18.12
N GLU A 127 5.59 -19.88 -16.91
CA GLU A 127 5.58 -21.33 -16.67
C GLU A 127 4.35 -22.01 -17.32
N MET A 128 3.17 -21.42 -17.14
CA MET A 128 1.92 -21.92 -17.71
C MET A 128 1.90 -21.81 -19.23
N ALA A 129 2.30 -20.67 -19.79
CA ALA A 129 2.42 -20.49 -21.23
C ALA A 129 3.40 -21.50 -21.85
N GLY A 130 4.53 -21.75 -21.18
CA GLY A 130 5.49 -22.76 -21.59
C GLY A 130 4.94 -24.19 -21.53
N ALA A 131 4.15 -24.53 -20.49
CA ALA A 131 3.51 -25.83 -20.37
C ALA A 131 2.46 -26.05 -21.46
N LEU A 132 1.62 -25.04 -21.72
CA LEU A 132 0.62 -25.07 -22.79
C LEU A 132 1.26 -25.16 -24.18
N GLY A 133 2.35 -24.42 -24.43
CA GLY A 133 3.09 -24.49 -25.69
C GLY A 133 3.68 -25.87 -25.98
N ARG A 134 4.19 -26.57 -24.95
CA ARG A 134 4.64 -27.97 -25.07
C ARG A 134 3.48 -28.92 -25.34
N ALA A 135 2.40 -28.83 -24.57
CA ALA A 135 1.23 -29.67 -24.74
C ALA A 135 0.55 -29.50 -26.11
N GLY A 136 0.55 -28.28 -26.66
CA GLY A 136 0.03 -28.00 -28.01
C GLY A 136 0.90 -28.57 -29.13
N ASN A 137 2.23 -28.63 -28.94
CA ASN A 137 3.15 -29.25 -29.89
C ASN A 137 3.14 -30.79 -29.84
N ASP A 138 2.72 -31.37 -28.72
CA ASP A 138 2.65 -32.84 -28.52
C ASP A 138 1.25 -33.44 -28.81
N GLY A 139 0.29 -32.62 -29.29
CA GLY A 139 -1.08 -33.05 -29.62
C GLY A 139 -1.21 -33.79 -30.98
N PRO A 140 -2.32 -34.53 -31.24
CA PRO A 140 -2.43 -35.51 -32.32
C PRO A 140 -2.62 -34.96 -33.75
N HIS A 141 -2.03 -33.81 -34.07
CA HIS A 141 -2.12 -33.16 -35.39
C HIS A 141 -0.74 -32.88 -36.01
N ALA A 142 0.15 -33.87 -35.96
CA ALA A 142 1.36 -33.94 -36.79
C ALA A 142 1.22 -35.04 -37.85
#